data_AF-A0A9P7BMF0-F1
#
_entry.id   AF-A0A9P7BMF0-F1
#
_cell.length_a   1.000
_cell.length_b   1.000
_cell.length_c   1.000
_cell.angle_alpha   90.00
_cell.angle_beta   90.00
_cell.angle_gamma   90.00
#
_symmetry.space_group_name_H-M   'P 1'
#
loop_
_entity.id
_entity.type
_entity.pdbx_description
1 polymer ?
#
loop_
_entity_poly.entity_id
_entity_poly.type
_entity_poly.pdbx_seq_one_letter_code
_entity_poly.pdbx_strand_id
1 'polypeptide(L)'
;MQKSMRIQNQQTIIRLNELTNNEIINLAERAHNIDKSFNEAARCSEASETEEDLEEESSDKGDTASSTDKIISQTANLASDEVGKLKSIDLSLRVAVDILEAEISADQFESIIKANKIDPIPMSTQTNDLINVLNDVLLSIQALRKTLISSPTMMLGLWKLDLMSSPNIPLNTIMLERMATTYLITYVVNQLFITSNDVIELGWLEREFCSTDRTKFDGIIFKVGNKSISPGLVEFSGGINDRTSCLKNTKDIEKLYSNMMKVMKDSKADKMFCMRCYGLNIYFEKLVKSDGVMYITIDVNMEIPTTPRKLVAYINKIPKILAVINLAINLN
;
A
#
# COMPACT_ATOMS: atom_id res chain seq x y z
N MET A 1 3.35 -34.13 18.12
CA MET A 1 2.13 -33.44 17.65
C MET A 1 2.41 -32.07 17.02
N GLN A 2 3.00 -31.09 17.73
CA GLN A 2 3.33 -29.76 17.16
C GLN A 2 4.26 -29.76 15.93
N LYS A 3 5.26 -30.66 15.88
CA LYS A 3 6.20 -30.76 14.76
C LYS A 3 5.52 -31.23 13.46
N SER A 4 4.60 -32.19 13.57
CA SER A 4 3.83 -32.71 12.43
C SER A 4 2.85 -31.66 11.88
N MET A 5 2.24 -30.87 12.77
CA MET A 5 1.33 -29.78 12.40
C MET A 5 2.06 -28.64 11.67
N ARG A 6 3.29 -28.29 12.09
CA ARG A 6 4.13 -27.31 11.37
C ARG A 6 4.50 -27.78 9.96
N ILE A 7 4.82 -29.06 9.80
CA ILE A 7 5.15 -29.65 8.50
C ILE A 7 3.93 -29.64 7.58
N GLN A 8 2.75 -30.00 8.10
CA GLN A 8 1.50 -29.94 7.32
C GLN A 8 1.13 -28.51 6.92
N ASN A 9 1.31 -27.52 7.80
CA ASN A 9 1.05 -26.13 7.46
C ASN A 9 2.01 -25.62 6.38
N GLN A 10 3.31 -25.95 6.46
CA GLN A 10 4.28 -25.59 5.41
C GLN A 10 3.93 -26.23 4.06
N GLN A 11 3.57 -27.51 4.04
CA GLN A 11 3.14 -28.20 2.82
C GLN A 11 1.86 -27.60 2.24
N THR A 12 0.92 -27.19 3.09
CA THR A 12 -0.32 -26.54 2.66
C THR A 12 -0.04 -25.18 2.03
N ILE A 13 0.86 -24.39 2.61
CA ILE A 13 1.27 -23.08 2.07
C ILE A 13 1.95 -23.25 0.71
N ILE A 14 2.89 -24.19 0.58
CA ILE A 14 3.55 -24.48 -0.71
C ILE A 14 2.53 -24.84 -1.78
N ARG A 15 1.59 -25.73 -1.45
CA ARG A 15 0.52 -26.16 -2.37
C ARG A 15 -0.43 -25.02 -2.75
N LEU A 16 -0.79 -24.15 -1.81
CA LEU A 16 -1.62 -22.98 -2.09
C LEU A 16 -0.90 -21.97 -2.98
N ASN A 17 0.40 -21.76 -2.76
CA ASN A 17 1.22 -20.91 -3.62
C ASN A 17 1.35 -21.48 -5.04
N GLU A 18 1.55 -22.79 -5.17
CA GLU A 18 1.55 -23.46 -6.49
C GLU A 18 0.21 -23.32 -7.20
N LEU A 19 -0.91 -23.53 -6.51
CA LEU A 19 -2.25 -23.37 -7.09
C LEU A 19 -2.51 -21.92 -7.53
N THR A 20 -2.19 -20.94 -6.68
CA THR A 20 -2.37 -19.52 -7.00
C THR A 20 -1.50 -19.12 -8.19
N ASN A 21 -0.21 -19.52 -8.19
CA ASN A 21 0.71 -19.22 -9.29
C ASN A 21 0.25 -19.86 -10.60
N ASN A 22 -0.23 -21.11 -10.56
CA ASN A 22 -0.79 -21.77 -11.75
C ASN A 22 -2.06 -21.06 -12.23
N GLU A 23 -2.89 -20.53 -11.34
CA GLU A 23 -4.08 -19.77 -11.70
C GLU A 23 -3.71 -18.42 -12.33
N ILE A 24 -2.70 -17.73 -11.81
CA ILE A 24 -2.12 -16.51 -12.39
C ILE A 24 -1.56 -16.80 -13.79
N ILE A 25 -0.78 -17.88 -13.95
CA ILE A 25 -0.25 -18.29 -15.26
C ILE A 25 -1.39 -18.60 -16.23
N ASN A 26 -2.40 -19.38 -15.81
CA ASN A 26 -3.56 -19.70 -16.64
C ASN A 26 -4.40 -18.47 -17.01
N LEU A 27 -4.47 -17.47 -16.14
CA LEU A 27 -5.14 -16.20 -16.42
C LEU A 27 -4.34 -15.36 -17.42
N ALA A 28 -3.02 -15.31 -17.27
CA ALA A 28 -2.11 -14.67 -18.22
C ALA A 28 -2.17 -15.35 -19.61
N GLU A 29 -2.18 -16.69 -19.65
CA GLU A 29 -2.30 -17.47 -20.88
C GLU A 29 -3.68 -17.30 -21.55
N ARG A 30 -4.76 -17.23 -20.77
CA ARG A 30 -6.10 -16.93 -21.32
C ARG A 30 -6.19 -15.53 -21.90
N ALA A 31 -5.58 -14.54 -21.24
CA ALA A 31 -5.49 -13.19 -21.78
C ALA A 31 -4.70 -13.14 -23.11
N HIS A 32 -3.68 -13.98 -23.26
CA HIS A 32 -2.89 -14.09 -24.49
C HIS A 32 -3.52 -14.98 -25.59
N ASN A 33 -4.25 -16.04 -25.25
CA ASN A 33 -4.86 -16.94 -26.24
C ASN A 33 -6.12 -16.34 -26.91
N ILE A 34 -6.78 -15.38 -26.27
CA ILE A 34 -7.83 -14.58 -26.92
C ILE A 34 -7.25 -13.84 -28.15
N ASP A 35 -5.99 -13.39 -28.09
CA ASP A 35 -5.30 -12.72 -29.21
C ASP A 35 -4.91 -13.67 -30.35
N LYS A 36 -4.68 -14.96 -30.12
CA LYS A 36 -4.43 -15.89 -31.25
C LYS A 36 -5.68 -16.09 -32.11
N SER A 37 -6.87 -16.07 -31.51
CA SER A 37 -8.14 -16.18 -32.26
C SER A 37 -8.49 -14.92 -33.06
N PHE A 38 -7.95 -13.75 -32.67
CA PHE A 38 -8.13 -12.49 -33.40
C PHE A 38 -7.02 -12.24 -34.44
N ASN A 39 -5.79 -12.74 -34.21
CA ASN A 39 -4.64 -12.47 -35.08
C ASN A 39 -4.43 -13.46 -36.24
N GLU A 40 -5.27 -14.51 -36.40
CA GLU A 40 -5.25 -15.34 -37.61
C GLU A 40 -5.78 -14.62 -38.87
N ALA A 41 -6.29 -13.39 -38.74
CA ALA A 41 -6.77 -12.58 -39.86
C ALA A 41 -5.72 -11.63 -40.49
N ALA A 42 -4.46 -11.58 -40.02
CA ALA A 42 -3.46 -10.68 -40.59
C ALA A 42 -2.07 -11.33 -40.71
N ARG A 43 -1.81 -11.97 -41.86
CA ARG A 43 -0.46 -12.25 -42.34
C ARG A 43 0.17 -10.95 -42.87
N CYS A 44 1.45 -10.68 -42.56
CA CYS A 44 2.57 -10.86 -43.51
C CYS A 44 3.93 -10.37 -42.98
N SER A 45 4.98 -11.12 -43.39
CA SER A 45 6.41 -10.77 -43.61
C SER A 45 7.35 -10.44 -42.44
N GLU A 46 8.08 -11.47 -42.01
CA GLU A 46 9.55 -11.72 -42.05
C GLU A 46 10.63 -10.61 -41.97
N ALA A 47 11.77 -11.07 -41.39
CA ALA A 47 13.17 -10.59 -41.37
C ALA A 47 13.54 -9.53 -40.32
N SER A 48 14.71 -9.51 -39.66
CA SER A 48 15.74 -10.48 -39.20
C SER A 48 16.92 -9.61 -38.71
N GLU A 49 17.47 -9.85 -37.51
CA GLU A 49 18.87 -9.61 -37.05
C GLU A 49 19.44 -8.16 -37.18
N THR A 50 20.32 -7.61 -36.33
CA THR A 50 21.47 -8.10 -35.55
C THR A 50 21.79 -7.14 -34.39
N GLU A 51 22.46 -7.68 -33.36
CA GLU A 51 23.16 -6.98 -32.28
C GLU A 51 24.42 -6.24 -32.78
N GLU A 52 24.75 -5.10 -32.17
CA GLU A 52 26.11 -4.55 -32.19
C GLU A 52 26.39 -3.82 -30.87
N ASP A 53 27.31 -4.39 -30.10
CA ASP A 53 27.94 -3.83 -28.90
C ASP A 53 28.97 -2.76 -29.29
N LEU A 54 28.99 -1.63 -28.57
CA LEU A 54 30.15 -0.74 -28.48
C LEU A 54 30.25 -0.15 -27.06
N GLU A 55 31.17 -0.72 -26.26
CA GLU A 55 32.00 0.01 -25.29
C GLU A 55 32.84 1.06 -26.06
N GLU A 56 33.33 2.19 -25.57
CA GLU A 56 33.64 2.75 -24.27
C GLU A 56 33.91 4.24 -24.56
N GLU A 57 33.71 5.17 -23.62
CA GLU A 57 34.74 6.16 -23.26
C GLU A 57 34.25 7.15 -22.20
N SER A 58 35.01 7.18 -21.13
CA SER A 58 34.98 8.12 -20.03
C SER A 58 35.41 9.53 -20.45
N SER A 59 34.71 10.56 -19.98
CA SER A 59 35.36 11.84 -19.70
C SER A 59 34.74 12.56 -18.50
N ASP A 60 35.58 12.64 -17.48
CA ASP A 60 35.89 13.74 -16.57
C ASP A 60 34.83 14.50 -15.76
N LYS A 61 35.28 14.78 -14.53
CA LYS A 61 34.57 15.27 -13.36
C LYS A 61 34.13 16.73 -13.48
N GLY A 62 32.91 17.00 -13.03
CA GLY A 62 32.48 18.30 -12.54
C GLY A 62 31.72 18.11 -11.22
N ASP A 63 32.36 18.45 -10.10
CA ASP A 63 31.75 18.50 -8.77
C ASP A 63 30.71 19.63 -8.71
N THR A 64 29.49 19.34 -9.12
CA THR A 64 28.28 20.03 -8.66
C THR A 64 27.30 18.95 -8.25
N ALA A 65 27.24 18.63 -6.96
CA ALA A 65 26.12 17.85 -6.43
C ALA A 65 24.83 18.52 -6.94
N SER A 66 23.98 17.77 -7.64
CA SER A 66 22.73 18.33 -8.15
C SER A 66 21.93 18.88 -6.96
N SER A 67 21.13 19.94 -7.14
CA SER A 67 20.28 20.48 -6.06
C SER A 67 19.51 19.35 -5.35
N THR A 68 19.08 18.35 -6.11
CA THR A 68 18.49 17.10 -5.67
C THR A 68 19.37 16.27 -4.71
N ASP A 69 20.65 16.04 -5.03
CA ASP A 69 21.56 15.29 -4.16
C ASP A 69 21.76 16.00 -2.81
N LYS A 70 21.80 17.35 -2.85
CA LYS A 70 21.85 18.17 -1.65
C LYS A 70 20.58 18.01 -0.81
N ILE A 71 19.40 18.07 -1.42
CA ILE A 71 18.12 17.86 -0.73
C ILE A 71 18.07 16.47 -0.10
N ILE A 72 18.37 15.41 -0.87
CA ILE A 72 18.39 14.03 -0.38
C ILE A 72 19.34 13.89 0.82
N SER A 73 20.54 14.49 0.74
CA SER A 73 21.49 14.45 1.85
C SER A 73 20.99 15.17 3.09
N GLN A 74 20.27 16.29 2.94
CA GLN A 74 19.71 17.06 4.06
C GLN A 74 18.53 16.33 4.70
N THR A 75 17.63 15.77 3.89
CA THR A 75 16.46 15.03 4.39
C THR A 75 16.87 13.72 5.05
N ALA A 76 17.86 13.02 4.51
CA ALA A 76 18.38 11.76 5.08
C ALA A 76 18.98 11.90 6.49
N ASN A 77 19.37 13.11 6.88
CA ASN A 77 19.90 13.41 8.21
C ASN A 77 18.83 13.82 9.22
N LEU A 78 17.55 13.90 8.82
CA LEU A 78 16.46 14.21 9.74
C LEU A 78 16.24 13.04 10.70
N ALA A 79 16.15 13.33 11.99
CA ALA A 79 15.94 12.30 13.02
C ALA A 79 14.60 11.54 12.88
N SER A 80 13.64 12.11 12.15
CA SER A 80 12.34 11.52 11.84
C SER A 80 12.31 10.75 10.51
N ASP A 81 13.40 10.76 9.75
CA ASP A 81 13.46 10.08 8.47
C ASP A 81 13.77 8.59 8.67
N GLU A 82 12.72 7.76 8.56
CA GLU A 82 12.84 6.31 8.62
C GLU A 82 13.34 5.69 7.30
N VAL A 83 13.52 6.50 6.25
CA VAL A 83 13.82 6.08 4.87
C VAL A 83 15.07 6.74 4.27
N GLY A 84 15.81 7.56 5.01
CA GLY A 84 16.94 8.37 4.51
C GLY A 84 18.05 7.60 3.78
N LYS A 85 18.17 6.30 4.00
CA LYS A 85 19.12 5.44 3.26
C LYS A 85 18.68 5.12 1.83
N LEU A 86 17.42 5.35 1.48
CA LEU A 86 16.81 4.97 0.21
C LEU A 86 16.91 6.05 -0.87
N LYS A 87 17.61 7.16 -0.59
CA LYS A 87 17.74 8.31 -1.51
C LYS A 87 16.37 8.83 -2.00
N SER A 88 15.39 8.82 -1.10
CA SER A 88 14.02 9.29 -1.33
C SER A 88 13.69 10.46 -0.43
N ILE A 89 12.69 11.25 -0.81
CA ILE A 89 12.20 12.40 -0.03
C ILE A 89 10.82 12.05 0.53
N ASP A 90 10.67 12.05 1.85
CA ASP A 90 9.37 11.85 2.51
C ASP A 90 8.60 13.18 2.61
N LEU A 91 7.62 13.36 1.73
CA LEU A 91 6.75 14.55 1.69
C LEU A 91 5.75 14.60 2.85
N SER A 92 5.65 13.53 3.65
CA SER A 92 4.85 13.52 4.89
C SER A 92 5.54 14.30 6.01
N LEU A 93 6.85 14.55 5.89
CA LEU A 93 7.64 15.34 6.83
C LEU A 93 7.65 16.80 6.40
N ARG A 94 7.06 17.67 7.22
CA ARG A 94 7.01 19.11 6.95
C ARG A 94 8.39 19.72 6.69
N VAL A 95 9.39 19.31 7.47
CA VAL A 95 10.77 19.81 7.31
C VAL A 95 11.36 19.41 5.95
N ALA A 96 11.05 18.22 5.43
CA ALA A 96 11.50 17.80 4.11
C ALA A 96 10.82 18.62 3.00
N VAL A 97 9.55 18.95 3.17
CA VAL A 97 8.81 19.85 2.26
C VAL A 97 9.41 21.26 2.28
N ASP A 98 9.69 21.81 3.47
CA ASP A 98 10.29 23.15 3.62
C ASP A 98 11.69 23.22 2.96
N ILE A 99 12.50 22.15 3.10
CA ILE A 99 13.81 22.03 2.43
C ILE A 99 13.64 21.96 0.91
N LEU A 100 12.69 21.14 0.44
CA LEU A 100 12.41 20.99 -0.99
C LEU A 100 12.02 22.33 -1.60
N GLU A 101 11.07 23.05 -1.00
CA GLU A 101 10.60 24.37 -1.46
C GLU A 101 11.74 25.40 -1.53
N ALA A 102 12.68 25.36 -0.60
CA ALA A 102 13.80 26.30 -0.55
C ALA A 102 14.90 26.05 -1.60
N GLU A 103 15.04 24.81 -2.09
CA GLU A 103 16.19 24.39 -2.91
C GLU A 103 15.84 24.20 -4.41
N ILE A 104 14.56 24.18 -4.78
CA ILE A 104 14.09 24.05 -6.17
C ILE A 104 13.26 25.24 -6.63
N SER A 105 12.96 25.31 -7.93
CA SER A 105 12.07 26.35 -8.46
C SER A 105 10.61 26.13 -8.05
N ALA A 106 9.85 27.23 -7.91
CA ALA A 106 8.43 27.17 -7.55
C ALA A 106 7.62 26.29 -8.53
N ASP A 107 7.90 26.37 -9.83
CA ASP A 107 7.22 25.55 -10.85
C ASP A 107 7.51 24.05 -10.68
N GLN A 108 8.75 23.68 -10.37
CA GLN A 108 9.12 22.30 -10.07
C GLN A 108 8.46 21.81 -8.78
N PHE A 109 8.46 22.63 -7.74
CA PHE A 109 7.81 22.31 -6.48
C PHE A 109 6.31 22.04 -6.67
N GLU A 110 5.60 22.94 -7.36
CA GLU A 110 4.18 22.77 -7.66
C GLU A 110 3.91 21.51 -8.51
N SER A 111 4.78 21.21 -9.47
CA SER A 111 4.69 19.97 -10.27
C SER A 111 4.79 18.72 -9.38
N ILE A 112 5.76 18.67 -8.48
CA ILE A 112 5.97 17.54 -7.55
C ILE A 112 4.79 17.41 -6.60
N ILE A 113 4.35 18.50 -5.98
CA ILE A 113 3.21 18.48 -5.05
C ILE A 113 1.94 18.04 -5.77
N LYS A 114 1.70 18.52 -6.99
CA LYS A 114 0.56 18.11 -7.81
C LYS A 114 0.63 16.62 -8.18
N ALA A 115 1.81 16.10 -8.54
CA ALA A 115 1.99 14.69 -8.87
C ALA A 115 1.72 13.76 -7.66
N ASN A 116 1.96 14.25 -6.45
CA ASN A 116 1.77 13.54 -5.19
C ASN A 116 0.42 13.83 -4.51
N LYS A 117 -0.42 14.71 -5.05
CA LYS A 117 -1.72 15.05 -4.44
C LYS A 117 -2.73 13.93 -4.67
N ILE A 118 -3.59 13.70 -3.67
CA ILE A 118 -4.80 12.90 -3.82
C ILE A 118 -6.00 13.83 -4.00
N ASP A 119 -6.74 13.59 -5.07
CA ASP A 119 -7.99 14.28 -5.32
C ASP A 119 -9.08 13.76 -4.37
N PRO A 120 -9.80 14.65 -3.67
CA PRO A 120 -10.94 14.26 -2.84
C PRO A 120 -12.01 13.57 -3.68
N ILE A 121 -12.58 12.49 -3.16
CA ILE A 121 -13.78 11.88 -3.77
C ILE A 121 -15.01 12.65 -3.29
N PRO A 122 -15.92 13.04 -4.21
CA PRO A 122 -17.22 13.56 -3.81
C PRO A 122 -18.00 12.48 -3.06
N MET A 123 -18.25 12.74 -1.77
CA MET A 123 -19.08 11.86 -0.94
C MET A 123 -20.56 12.09 -1.25
N SER A 124 -21.35 11.02 -1.23
CA SER A 124 -22.80 11.15 -1.36
C SER A 124 -23.38 11.97 -0.20
N THR A 125 -24.49 12.68 -0.43
CA THR A 125 -25.20 13.43 0.61
C THR A 125 -25.54 12.53 1.80
N GLN A 126 -26.01 11.31 1.54
CA GLN A 126 -26.32 10.32 2.57
C GLN A 126 -25.11 9.96 3.43
N THR A 127 -23.92 9.84 2.85
CA THR A 127 -22.70 9.54 3.61
C THR A 127 -22.25 10.72 4.46
N ASN A 128 -22.32 11.95 3.93
CA ASN A 128 -21.99 13.15 4.69
C ASN A 128 -22.97 13.37 5.85
N ASP A 129 -24.27 13.21 5.61
CA ASP A 129 -25.29 13.31 6.64
C ASP A 129 -25.06 12.29 7.75
N LEU A 130 -24.73 11.05 7.40
CA LEU A 130 -24.39 10.01 8.37
C LEU A 130 -23.14 10.34 9.18
N ILE A 131 -22.08 10.84 8.56
CA ILE A 131 -20.86 11.28 9.26
C ILE A 131 -21.21 12.38 10.26
N ASN A 132 -22.03 13.36 9.85
CA ASN A 132 -22.47 14.45 10.72
C ASN A 132 -23.27 13.92 11.92
N VAL A 133 -24.25 13.04 11.67
CA VAL A 133 -25.03 12.41 12.74
C VAL A 133 -24.12 11.62 13.70
N LEU A 134 -23.14 10.87 13.18
CA LEU A 134 -22.21 10.10 14.02
C LEU A 134 -21.28 10.99 14.87
N ASN A 135 -20.97 12.20 14.39
CA ASN A 135 -20.21 13.18 15.17
C ASN A 135 -21.02 13.77 16.34
N ASP A 136 -22.35 13.88 16.17
CA ASP A 136 -23.26 14.45 17.18
C ASP A 136 -23.86 13.39 18.13
N VAL A 137 -23.75 12.12 17.78
CA VAL A 137 -24.27 11.00 18.58
C VAL A 137 -23.51 10.85 19.91
N LEU A 138 -24.26 10.57 20.97
CA LEU A 138 -23.71 10.21 22.27
C LEU A 138 -22.69 9.07 22.10
N LEU A 139 -21.47 9.23 22.64
CA LEU A 139 -20.35 8.28 22.53
C LEU A 139 -20.55 6.98 23.35
N SER A 140 -21.73 6.39 23.27
CA SER A 140 -22.03 5.04 23.74
C SER A 140 -22.10 4.08 22.56
N ILE A 141 -21.68 2.83 22.80
CA ILE A 141 -21.73 1.76 21.81
C ILE A 141 -23.14 1.56 21.27
N GLN A 142 -24.17 1.62 22.12
CA GLN A 142 -25.57 1.41 21.70
C GLN A 142 -26.07 2.51 20.76
N ALA A 143 -25.77 3.77 21.07
CA ALA A 143 -26.21 4.90 20.25
C ALA A 143 -25.49 4.91 18.88
N LEU A 144 -24.17 4.66 18.88
CA LEU A 144 -23.40 4.52 17.64
C LEU A 144 -23.90 3.34 16.81
N ARG A 145 -24.17 2.18 17.43
CA ARG A 145 -24.70 0.99 16.73
C ARG A 145 -26.04 1.29 16.07
N LYS A 146 -26.99 1.92 16.77
CA LYS A 146 -28.30 2.29 16.19
C LYS A 146 -28.14 3.19 14.96
N THR A 147 -27.22 4.14 15.03
CA THR A 147 -26.96 5.09 13.94
C THR A 147 -26.26 4.42 12.74
N LEU A 148 -25.36 3.48 12.98
CA LEU A 148 -24.66 2.75 11.92
C LEU A 148 -25.55 1.70 11.23
N ILE A 149 -26.50 1.08 11.94
CA ILE A 149 -27.43 0.10 11.35
C ILE A 149 -28.30 0.74 10.25
N SER A 150 -28.61 2.04 10.36
CA SER A 150 -29.36 2.76 9.33
C SER A 150 -28.58 3.00 8.03
N SER A 151 -27.29 2.63 7.94
CA SER A 151 -26.50 2.77 6.72
C SER A 151 -25.63 1.54 6.42
N PRO A 152 -25.95 0.78 5.36
CA PRO A 152 -25.14 -0.35 4.89
C PRO A 152 -23.71 0.03 4.53
N THR A 153 -23.46 1.29 4.14
CA THR A 153 -22.16 1.78 3.67
C THR A 153 -21.10 1.81 4.77
N MET A 154 -21.50 1.72 6.05
CA MET A 154 -20.58 1.73 7.19
C MET A 154 -20.49 0.39 7.95
N MET A 155 -20.59 -0.74 7.25
CA MET A 155 -20.37 -2.07 7.84
C MET A 155 -19.05 -2.19 8.61
N LEU A 156 -17.98 -1.49 8.18
CA LEU A 156 -16.71 -1.39 8.92
C LEU A 156 -16.87 -0.82 10.33
N GLY A 157 -17.78 0.15 10.53
CA GLY A 157 -18.06 0.72 11.84
C GLY A 157 -18.79 -0.23 12.76
N LEU A 158 -19.71 -1.04 12.22
CA LEU A 158 -20.48 -2.03 12.99
C LEU A 158 -19.60 -3.14 13.54
N TRP A 159 -18.75 -3.75 12.70
CA TRP A 159 -17.82 -4.78 13.16
C TRP A 159 -16.86 -4.25 14.24
N LYS A 160 -16.37 -3.01 14.10
CA LYS A 160 -15.52 -2.37 15.11
C LYS A 160 -16.25 -2.19 16.44
N LEU A 161 -17.54 -1.84 16.43
CA LEU A 161 -18.34 -1.79 17.64
C LEU A 161 -18.53 -3.16 18.28
N ASP A 162 -18.76 -4.21 17.49
CA ASP A 162 -18.86 -5.58 17.99
C ASP A 162 -17.55 -6.03 18.64
N LEU A 163 -16.42 -5.71 18.02
CA LEU A 163 -15.09 -5.98 18.57
C LEU A 163 -14.86 -5.26 19.91
N MET A 164 -15.30 -3.99 20.04
CA MET A 164 -15.24 -3.23 21.29
C MET A 164 -16.22 -3.72 22.36
N SER A 165 -17.34 -4.30 21.96
CA SER A 165 -18.37 -4.82 22.87
C SER A 165 -18.04 -6.22 23.39
N SER A 166 -17.06 -6.89 22.78
CA SER A 166 -16.62 -8.21 23.19
C SER A 166 -16.04 -8.17 24.62
N PRO A 167 -16.45 -9.07 25.53
CA PRO A 167 -15.83 -9.17 26.86
C PRO A 167 -14.34 -9.56 26.79
N ASN A 168 -13.92 -10.17 25.68
CA ASN A 168 -12.53 -10.49 25.37
C ASN A 168 -12.09 -9.65 24.15
N ILE A 169 -11.81 -8.36 24.36
CA ILE A 169 -11.33 -7.46 23.28
C ILE A 169 -9.91 -7.91 22.88
N PRO A 170 -9.71 -8.50 21.69
CA PRO A 170 -8.39 -8.99 21.28
C PRO A 170 -7.36 -7.85 21.21
N LEU A 171 -7.81 -6.63 20.91
CA LEU A 171 -7.00 -5.41 20.84
C LEU A 171 -6.36 -5.01 22.19
N ASN A 172 -6.88 -5.50 23.32
CA ASN A 172 -6.33 -5.23 24.65
C ASN A 172 -5.37 -6.35 25.12
N THR A 173 -5.23 -7.41 24.34
CA THR A 173 -4.31 -8.51 24.64
C THR A 173 -3.02 -8.36 23.85
N ILE A 174 -1.96 -9.04 24.30
CA ILE A 174 -0.74 -9.15 23.51
C ILE A 174 -0.99 -10.16 22.40
N MET A 175 -0.93 -9.70 21.15
CA MET A 175 -1.01 -10.56 19.97
C MET A 175 0.28 -10.41 19.18
N LEU A 176 0.95 -11.53 18.90
CA LEU A 176 2.11 -11.52 18.00
C LEU A 176 1.67 -11.21 16.57
N GLU A 177 2.59 -10.69 15.77
CA GLU A 177 2.40 -10.25 14.38
C GLU A 177 1.46 -11.14 13.56
N ARG A 178 1.78 -12.42 13.30
CA ARG A 178 0.93 -13.30 12.49
C ARG A 178 -0.52 -13.42 12.98
N MET A 179 -0.72 -13.38 14.30
CA MET A 179 -2.05 -13.45 14.87
C MET A 179 -2.78 -12.12 14.67
N ALA A 180 -2.12 -11.00 14.92
CA ALA A 180 -2.67 -9.67 14.65
C ALA A 180 -3.02 -9.48 13.17
N THR A 181 -2.12 -9.89 12.28
CA THR A 181 -2.32 -9.92 10.83
C THR A 181 -3.60 -10.67 10.45
N THR A 182 -3.68 -11.94 10.85
CA THR A 182 -4.75 -12.84 10.41
C THR A 182 -6.11 -12.45 11.01
N TYR A 183 -6.15 -12.13 12.31
CA TYR A 183 -7.41 -11.89 13.01
C TYR A 183 -7.96 -10.48 12.84
N LEU A 184 -7.12 -9.51 12.50
CA LEU A 184 -7.50 -8.10 12.51
C LEU A 184 -7.18 -7.42 11.18
N ILE A 185 -5.90 -7.36 10.81
CA ILE A 185 -5.47 -6.45 9.75
C ILE A 185 -5.98 -6.92 8.39
N THR A 186 -5.81 -8.22 8.06
CA THR A 186 -6.36 -8.82 6.84
C THR A 186 -7.87 -8.62 6.74
N TYR A 187 -8.61 -8.79 7.85
CA TYR A 187 -10.05 -8.55 7.87
C TYR A 187 -10.39 -7.08 7.58
N VAL A 188 -9.76 -6.14 8.28
CA VAL A 188 -9.98 -4.69 8.08
C VAL A 188 -9.75 -4.31 6.62
N VAL A 189 -8.65 -4.77 6.04
CA VAL A 189 -8.27 -4.40 4.69
C VAL A 189 -9.20 -5.02 3.66
N ASN A 190 -9.54 -6.31 3.80
CA ASN A 190 -10.52 -6.95 2.91
C ASN A 190 -11.86 -6.22 2.92
N GLN A 191 -12.31 -5.75 4.09
CA GLN A 191 -13.54 -4.96 4.17
C GLN A 191 -13.42 -3.57 3.53
N LEU A 192 -12.24 -2.97 3.54
CA LEU A 192 -12.02 -1.68 2.86
C LEU A 192 -12.09 -1.80 1.33
N PHE A 193 -11.59 -2.90 0.77
CA PHE A 193 -11.58 -3.14 -0.68
C PHE A 193 -12.78 -3.96 -1.18
N ILE A 194 -13.75 -4.30 -0.32
CA ILE A 194 -14.86 -5.18 -0.68
C ILE A 194 -15.72 -4.64 -1.83
N THR A 195 -15.85 -3.33 -1.93
CA THR A 195 -16.61 -2.64 -3.00
C THR A 195 -15.88 -2.63 -4.34
N SER A 196 -14.66 -3.13 -4.39
CA SER A 196 -13.77 -3.11 -5.55
C SER A 196 -13.11 -4.47 -5.77
N ASN A 197 -13.73 -5.53 -5.26
CA ASN A 197 -13.25 -6.90 -5.36
C ASN A 197 -13.34 -7.48 -6.79
N ASP A 198 -14.01 -6.77 -7.69
CA ASP A 198 -14.08 -7.04 -9.12
C ASP A 198 -12.82 -6.58 -9.88
N VAL A 199 -12.09 -5.60 -9.33
CA VAL A 199 -10.89 -5.03 -9.94
C VAL A 199 -9.64 -5.24 -9.08
N ILE A 200 -9.79 -5.44 -7.77
CA ILE A 200 -8.69 -5.61 -6.82
C ILE A 200 -8.69 -7.03 -6.26
N GLU A 201 -7.57 -7.71 -6.43
CA GLU A 201 -7.28 -8.98 -5.79
C GLU A 201 -6.30 -8.78 -4.62
N LEU A 202 -6.58 -9.41 -3.48
CA LEU A 202 -5.77 -9.32 -2.27
C LEU A 202 -5.16 -10.69 -1.95
N GLY A 203 -3.85 -10.80 -2.10
CA GLY A 203 -3.07 -11.96 -1.66
C GLY A 203 -2.52 -11.73 -0.27
N TRP A 204 -2.72 -12.68 0.65
CA TRP A 204 -2.26 -12.59 2.03
C TRP A 204 -1.24 -13.66 2.41
N LEU A 205 -0.38 -13.29 3.37
CA LEU A 205 0.60 -14.07 4.11
C LEU A 205 1.74 -14.68 3.29
N GLU A 206 2.97 -14.26 3.58
CA GLU A 206 4.20 -14.77 2.98
C GLU A 206 4.14 -14.87 1.44
N ARG A 207 3.52 -13.86 0.82
CA ARG A 207 3.39 -13.79 -0.64
C ARG A 207 4.65 -13.22 -1.26
N GLU A 208 5.04 -13.80 -2.38
CA GLU A 208 6.18 -13.36 -3.18
C GLU A 208 5.66 -12.70 -4.46
N PHE A 209 6.33 -11.65 -4.92
CA PHE A 209 6.09 -11.08 -6.24
C PHE A 209 7.29 -11.37 -7.13
N CYS A 210 7.07 -11.62 -8.42
CA CYS A 210 8.14 -12.06 -9.33
C CYS A 210 9.31 -11.06 -9.39
N SER A 211 9.04 -9.75 -9.29
CA SER A 211 10.06 -8.70 -9.30
C SER A 211 10.74 -8.45 -7.95
N THR A 212 10.38 -9.13 -6.87
CA THR A 212 10.93 -8.87 -5.52
C THR A 212 12.01 -9.84 -5.06
N ASP A 213 12.68 -10.56 -5.98
CA ASP A 213 13.71 -11.58 -5.65
C ASP A 213 13.28 -12.60 -4.60
N ARG A 214 12.00 -13.03 -4.66
CA ARG A 214 11.40 -13.94 -3.66
C ARG A 214 11.31 -13.34 -2.25
N THR A 215 11.42 -12.02 -2.12
CA THR A 215 11.10 -11.32 -0.87
C THR A 215 9.63 -11.53 -0.56
N LYS A 216 9.37 -11.96 0.68
CA LYS A 216 8.03 -12.24 1.19
C LYS A 216 7.43 -11.02 1.87
N PHE A 217 6.16 -10.80 1.59
CA PHE A 217 5.32 -9.75 2.16
C PHE A 217 4.11 -10.35 2.88
N ASP A 218 3.57 -9.61 3.85
CA ASP A 218 2.35 -10.00 4.55
C ASP A 218 1.12 -9.93 3.66
N GLY A 219 1.17 -9.11 2.62
CA GLY A 219 0.21 -9.15 1.55
C GLY A 219 0.68 -8.47 0.27
N ILE A 220 -0.02 -8.77 -0.81
CA ILE A 220 0.14 -8.12 -2.10
C ILE A 220 -1.25 -7.76 -2.59
N ILE A 221 -1.40 -6.53 -3.08
CA ILE A 221 -2.60 -6.01 -3.70
C ILE A 221 -2.36 -6.04 -5.21
N PHE A 222 -3.23 -6.66 -5.98
CA PHE A 222 -3.18 -6.62 -7.43
C PHE A 222 -4.38 -5.86 -7.95
N LYS A 223 -4.13 -4.81 -8.73
CA LYS A 223 -5.14 -4.31 -9.65
C LYS A 223 -5.16 -5.22 -10.87
N VAL A 224 -6.31 -5.81 -11.15
CA VAL A 224 -6.59 -6.67 -12.30
C VAL A 224 -7.60 -5.94 -13.18
N GLY A 225 -7.12 -5.25 -14.21
CA GLY A 225 -7.98 -4.49 -15.12
C GLY A 225 -7.22 -3.92 -16.31
N ASN A 226 -7.92 -3.75 -17.45
CA ASN A 226 -7.37 -3.17 -18.69
C ASN A 226 -6.04 -3.79 -19.15
N LYS A 227 -5.92 -5.13 -19.12
CA LYS A 227 -4.72 -5.88 -19.55
C LYS A 227 -3.42 -5.50 -18.80
N SER A 228 -3.54 -4.89 -17.62
CA SER A 228 -2.40 -4.46 -16.80
C SER A 228 -2.54 -4.99 -15.38
N ILE A 229 -1.40 -5.28 -14.75
CA ILE A 229 -1.31 -5.69 -13.35
C ILE A 229 -0.44 -4.67 -12.63
N SER A 230 -1.04 -3.92 -11.72
CA SER A 230 -0.33 -2.94 -10.88
C SER A 230 -0.28 -3.49 -9.46
N PRO A 231 0.89 -3.94 -8.97
CA PRO A 231 1.04 -4.47 -7.63
C PRO A 231 1.11 -3.34 -6.60
N GLY A 232 0.60 -3.61 -5.40
CA GLY A 232 0.87 -2.88 -4.17
C GLY A 232 1.38 -3.82 -3.11
N LEU A 233 2.35 -3.38 -2.31
CA LEU A 233 2.96 -4.21 -1.27
C LEU A 233 2.36 -3.89 0.10
N VAL A 234 2.17 -4.93 0.92
CA VAL A 234 1.63 -4.80 2.28
C VAL A 234 2.59 -5.41 3.29
N GLU A 235 2.95 -4.62 4.30
CA GLU A 235 3.90 -5.01 5.34
C GLU A 235 3.38 -4.71 6.74
N PHE A 236 3.41 -5.69 7.63
CA PHE A 236 2.97 -5.54 9.01
C PHE A 236 4.16 -5.65 9.95
N SER A 237 4.61 -4.50 10.42
CA SER A 237 5.77 -4.35 11.29
C SER A 237 5.42 -4.72 12.75
N GLY A 238 5.05 -5.97 13.03
CA GLY A 238 4.76 -6.45 14.37
C GLY A 238 3.28 -6.59 14.73
N GLY A 239 3.04 -6.97 15.98
CA GLY A 239 1.73 -7.32 16.52
C GLY A 239 1.09 -6.24 17.41
N ILE A 240 0.08 -6.65 18.16
CA ILE A 240 -0.66 -5.79 19.10
C ILE A 240 -0.01 -5.90 20.48
N ASN A 241 0.43 -4.76 21.03
CA ASN A 241 1.08 -4.69 22.35
C ASN A 241 2.29 -5.64 22.51
N ASP A 242 2.89 -6.10 21.41
CA ASP A 242 3.97 -7.11 21.41
C ASP A 242 5.36 -6.50 21.64
N ARG A 243 5.41 -5.18 21.89
CA ARG A 243 6.62 -4.40 22.10
C ARG A 243 7.60 -4.47 20.93
N THR A 244 7.09 -4.59 19.70
CA THR A 244 7.92 -4.47 18.49
C THR A 244 8.73 -3.18 18.51
N SER A 245 10.05 -3.33 18.38
CA SER A 245 10.97 -2.20 18.44
C SER A 245 10.83 -1.28 17.22
N CYS A 246 11.13 0.00 17.42
CA CYS A 246 11.25 0.95 16.32
C CYS A 246 12.27 0.49 15.26
N LEU A 247 13.38 -0.13 15.69
CA LEU A 247 14.39 -0.67 14.79
C LEU A 247 13.83 -1.74 13.84
N LYS A 248 12.91 -2.59 14.32
CA LYS A 248 12.25 -3.56 13.45
C LYS A 248 11.36 -2.83 12.43
N ASN A 249 10.56 -1.87 12.88
CA ASN A 249 9.73 -1.06 11.98
C ASN A 249 10.55 -0.38 10.89
N THR A 250 11.69 0.24 11.23
CA THR A 250 12.60 0.85 10.24
C THR A 250 13.11 -0.16 9.22
N LYS A 251 13.50 -1.37 9.65
CA LYS A 251 13.96 -2.43 8.72
C LYS A 251 12.85 -2.91 7.79
N ASP A 252 11.63 -3.04 8.30
CA ASP A 252 10.49 -3.48 7.51
C ASP A 252 10.08 -2.39 6.49
N ILE A 253 10.20 -1.10 6.86
CA ILE A 253 10.04 0.05 5.97
C ILE A 253 11.14 0.07 4.88
N GLU A 254 12.41 -0.12 5.26
CA GLU A 254 13.52 -0.22 4.31
C GLU A 254 13.30 -1.36 3.31
N LYS A 255 12.86 -2.53 3.79
CA LYS A 255 12.50 -3.70 2.97
C LYS A 255 11.37 -3.36 2.00
N LEU A 256 10.32 -2.71 2.48
CA LEU A 256 9.15 -2.36 1.67
C LEU A 256 9.53 -1.43 0.51
N TYR A 257 10.12 -0.28 0.83
CA TYR A 257 10.39 0.75 -0.18
C TYR A 257 11.50 0.37 -1.16
N SER A 258 12.54 -0.35 -0.70
CA SER A 258 13.56 -0.88 -1.61
C SER A 258 12.97 -1.82 -2.66
N ASN A 259 12.03 -2.68 -2.26
CA ASN A 259 11.33 -3.56 -3.18
C ASN A 259 10.33 -2.81 -4.07
N MET A 260 9.62 -1.80 -3.56
CA MET A 260 8.75 -0.96 -4.41
C MET A 260 9.55 -0.25 -5.52
N MET A 261 10.68 0.37 -5.18
CA MET A 261 11.56 1.01 -6.17
C MET A 261 12.01 0.03 -7.25
N LYS A 262 12.33 -1.21 -6.86
CA LYS A 262 12.70 -2.27 -7.80
C LYS A 262 11.53 -2.66 -8.71
N VAL A 263 10.35 -2.91 -8.14
CA VAL A 263 9.14 -3.24 -8.91
C VAL A 263 8.79 -2.12 -9.89
N MET A 264 8.85 -0.85 -9.46
CA MET A 264 8.62 0.31 -10.31
C MET A 264 9.63 0.42 -11.45
N LYS A 265 10.91 0.12 -11.17
CA LYS A 265 11.96 0.09 -12.21
C LYS A 265 11.66 -0.98 -13.27
N ASP A 266 11.31 -2.19 -12.85
CA ASP A 266 11.06 -3.32 -13.76
C ASP A 266 9.78 -3.10 -14.60
N SER A 267 8.72 -2.56 -13.97
CA SER A 267 7.44 -2.28 -14.62
C SER A 267 7.37 -0.94 -15.35
N LYS A 268 8.41 -0.09 -15.23
CA LYS A 268 8.44 1.30 -15.71
C LYS A 268 7.26 2.14 -15.19
N ALA A 269 6.81 1.86 -13.97
CA ALA A 269 5.74 2.60 -13.33
C ALA A 269 6.27 3.89 -12.67
N ASP A 270 5.52 4.98 -12.80
CA ASP A 270 5.84 6.25 -12.12
C ASP A 270 5.24 6.33 -10.72
N LYS A 271 4.30 5.45 -10.38
CA LYS A 271 3.64 5.42 -9.07
C LYS A 271 3.39 4.00 -8.61
N MET A 272 3.53 3.76 -7.31
CA MET A 272 3.17 2.50 -6.69
C MET A 272 2.59 2.75 -5.30
N PHE A 273 1.58 1.97 -4.94
CA PHE A 273 0.91 2.05 -3.64
C PHE A 273 1.44 1.00 -2.68
N CYS A 274 1.46 1.31 -1.40
CA CYS A 274 1.70 0.34 -0.35
C CYS A 274 0.86 0.63 0.88
N MET A 275 0.82 -0.36 1.76
CA MET A 275 0.16 -0.23 3.04
C MET A 275 1.05 -0.83 4.13
N ARG A 276 1.20 -0.10 5.22
CA ARG A 276 1.92 -0.57 6.40
C ARG A 276 0.99 -0.67 7.60
N CYS A 277 1.30 -1.59 8.51
CA CYS A 277 0.70 -1.56 9.85
C CYS A 277 1.79 -1.55 10.91
N TYR A 278 1.75 -0.57 11.80
CA TYR A 278 2.65 -0.48 12.95
C TYR A 278 1.94 0.17 14.14
N GLY A 279 2.06 -0.44 15.32
CA GLY A 279 1.55 0.14 16.57
C GLY A 279 0.05 0.47 16.53
N LEU A 280 -0.78 -0.46 16.02
CA LEU A 280 -2.23 -0.29 15.81
C LEU A 280 -2.61 0.84 14.84
N ASN A 281 -1.67 1.32 14.03
CA ASN A 281 -1.96 2.26 12.95
C ASN A 281 -1.75 1.58 11.61
N ILE A 282 -2.70 1.77 10.70
CA ILE A 282 -2.59 1.40 9.30
C ILE A 282 -2.25 2.66 8.53
N TYR A 283 -1.16 2.61 7.80
CA TYR A 283 -0.66 3.69 6.94
C TYR A 283 -0.94 3.29 5.51
N PHE A 284 -1.58 4.20 4.78
CA PHE A 284 -1.71 4.10 3.34
C PHE A 284 -0.76 5.08 2.70
N GLU A 285 0.11 4.53 1.87
CA GLU A 285 1.29 5.22 1.37
C GLU A 285 1.43 5.03 -0.12
N LYS A 286 2.17 5.94 -0.73
CA LYS A 286 2.59 5.80 -2.11
C LYS A 286 4.04 6.22 -2.29
N LEU A 287 4.63 5.63 -3.31
CA LEU A 287 5.91 6.00 -3.87
C LEU A 287 5.66 6.58 -5.26
N VAL A 288 6.17 7.79 -5.51
CA VAL A 288 6.03 8.49 -6.79
C VAL A 288 7.41 8.86 -7.31
N LYS A 289 7.65 8.56 -8.59
CA LYS A 289 8.84 8.98 -9.31
C LYS A 289 8.55 10.28 -10.05
N SER A 290 9.35 11.31 -9.81
CA SER A 290 9.31 12.58 -10.57
C SER A 290 10.74 13.05 -10.79
N ASP A 291 11.10 13.43 -12.02
CA ASP A 291 12.43 13.94 -12.37
C ASP A 291 13.59 13.06 -11.89
N GLY A 292 13.40 11.74 -11.92
CA GLY A 292 14.40 10.76 -11.48
C GLY A 292 14.51 10.58 -9.96
N VAL A 293 13.73 11.31 -9.17
CA VAL A 293 13.69 11.27 -7.71
C VAL A 293 12.47 10.50 -7.23
N MET A 294 12.62 9.79 -6.12
CA MET A 294 11.55 9.07 -5.46
C MET A 294 10.98 9.88 -4.29
N TYR A 295 9.67 10.06 -4.30
CA TYR A 295 8.92 10.78 -3.28
C TYR A 295 7.99 9.81 -2.55
N ILE A 296 8.07 9.81 -1.23
CA ILE A 296 7.20 9.03 -0.36
C ILE A 296 6.12 9.95 0.18
N THR A 297 4.89 9.46 0.26
CA THR A 297 3.78 10.18 0.89
C THR A 297 2.92 9.22 1.68
N ILE A 298 2.65 9.57 2.94
CA ILE A 298 1.64 8.96 3.80
C ILE A 298 0.34 9.74 3.57
N ASP A 299 -0.53 9.19 2.73
CA ASP A 299 -1.80 9.83 2.39
C ASP A 299 -2.82 9.73 3.50
N VAL A 300 -2.85 8.59 4.20
CA VAL A 300 -3.71 8.37 5.35
C VAL A 300 -2.97 7.57 6.41
N ASN A 301 -2.91 8.13 7.62
CA ASN A 301 -2.64 7.37 8.84
C ASN A 301 -3.96 7.11 9.56
N MET A 302 -4.27 5.84 9.79
CA MET A 302 -5.48 5.38 10.44
C MET A 302 -5.18 4.56 11.69
N GLU A 303 -5.49 5.09 12.86
CA GLU A 303 -5.51 4.30 14.09
C GLU A 303 -6.69 3.32 14.07
N ILE A 304 -6.42 2.04 14.38
CA ILE A 304 -7.45 1.03 14.58
C ILE A 304 -8.21 1.39 15.85
N PRO A 305 -9.51 1.70 15.77
CA PRO A 305 -10.21 2.27 16.91
C PRO A 305 -10.44 1.19 17.98
N THR A 306 -10.08 1.54 19.22
CA THR A 306 -10.31 0.71 20.42
C THR A 306 -11.38 1.28 21.36
N THR A 307 -11.89 2.48 21.06
CA THR A 307 -12.92 3.17 21.85
C THR A 307 -13.93 3.86 20.93
N PRO A 308 -15.16 4.16 21.42
CA PRO A 308 -16.15 4.95 20.68
C PRO A 308 -15.60 6.28 20.13
N ARG A 309 -14.79 6.99 20.91
CA ARG A 309 -14.16 8.25 20.47
C ARG A 309 -13.21 8.02 19.29
N LYS A 310 -12.37 6.99 19.36
CA LYS A 310 -11.48 6.63 18.25
C LYS A 310 -12.27 6.17 17.02
N LEU A 311 -13.43 5.53 17.20
CA LEU A 311 -14.30 5.15 16.10
C LEU A 311 -14.82 6.37 15.34
N VAL A 312 -15.28 7.40 16.04
CA VAL A 312 -15.71 8.67 15.41
C VAL A 312 -14.55 9.33 14.68
N ALA A 313 -13.35 9.35 15.28
CA ALA A 313 -12.14 9.85 14.59
C ALA A 313 -11.80 9.04 13.32
N TYR A 314 -11.99 7.71 13.36
CA TYR A 314 -11.86 6.84 12.20
C TYR A 314 -12.90 7.16 11.12
N ILE A 315 -14.17 7.35 11.51
CA ILE A 315 -15.27 7.69 10.59
C ILE A 315 -14.95 8.97 9.81
N ASN A 316 -14.42 9.99 10.48
CA ASN A 316 -14.02 11.25 9.85
C ASN A 316 -12.85 11.10 8.85
N LYS A 317 -12.12 9.98 8.87
CA LYS A 317 -11.06 9.67 7.89
C LYS A 317 -11.58 8.89 6.68
N ILE A 318 -12.81 8.36 6.70
CA ILE A 318 -13.35 7.54 5.60
C ILE A 318 -13.28 8.23 4.23
N PRO A 319 -13.64 9.52 4.07
CA PRO A 319 -13.53 10.18 2.76
C PRO A 319 -12.11 10.13 2.18
N LYS A 320 -11.09 10.32 3.02
CA LYS A 320 -9.69 10.22 2.61
C LYS A 320 -9.27 8.77 2.32
N ILE A 321 -9.72 7.81 3.13
CA ILE A 321 -9.46 6.38 2.90
C ILE A 321 -10.04 5.95 1.56
N LEU A 322 -11.27 6.35 1.24
CA LEU A 322 -11.90 6.05 -0.04
C LEU A 322 -11.14 6.72 -1.19
N ALA A 323 -10.68 7.97 -1.01
CA ALA A 323 -9.83 8.66 -2.00
C ALA A 323 -8.56 7.88 -2.32
N VAL A 324 -7.90 7.34 -1.30
CA VAL A 324 -6.71 6.50 -1.46
C VAL A 324 -7.03 5.16 -2.13
N ILE A 325 -8.13 4.49 -1.74
CA ILE A 325 -8.55 3.23 -2.37
C ILE A 325 -8.84 3.44 -3.86
N ASN A 326 -9.56 4.52 -4.18
CA ASN A 326 -9.83 4.87 -5.58
C ASN A 326 -8.56 5.21 -6.34
N LEU A 327 -7.58 5.88 -5.70
CA LEU A 327 -6.26 6.06 -6.32
C LEU A 327 -5.61 4.71 -6.60
N ALA A 328 -5.58 3.78 -5.63
CA ALA A 328 -5.00 2.45 -5.81
C ALA A 328 -5.66 1.68 -6.97
N ILE A 329 -6.98 1.81 -7.14
CA ILE A 329 -7.74 1.23 -8.27
C ILE A 329 -7.40 1.94 -9.58
N ASN A 330 -7.19 3.25 -9.56
CA ASN A 330 -6.89 4.05 -10.75
C ASN A 330 -5.38 4.25 -10.99
N LEU A 331 -4.51 3.51 -10.30
CA LEU A 331 -3.09 3.45 -10.64
C LEU A 331 -2.97 2.84 -12.04
N ASN A 332 -2.89 3.71 -13.05
CA ASN A 332 -2.34 3.54 -14.40
C ASN A 332 -2.31 4.91 -15.08
#